data_AF-A0A660Q1U6-F1
#
_entry.id   AF-A0A660Q1U6-F1
#
_cell.length_a   1.000
_cell.length_b   1.000
_cell.length_c   1.000
_cell.angle_alpha   90.00
_cell.angle_beta   90.00
_cell.angle_gamma   90.00
#
_symmetry.space_group_name_H-M   'P 1'
#
loop_
_entity.id
_entity.type
_entity.pdbx_description
1 polymer ?
#
loop_
_entity_poly.entity_id
_entity_poly.type
_entity_poly.pdbx_seq_one_letter_code
_entity_poly.pdbx_strand_id
1 'polypeptide(L)'
;MKKLLIFAFILIFPASLSALIMMSFDEPNVLRGLSDNSITDIIDHNGAVWMSTGAGLSFSYYDDYFWNQYDSTNGLNSDAVSAMYSAGETLWVAGNYFVENNDT
;
A
#
# COMPACT_ATOMS: atom_id res chain seq x y z
N MET A 1 -49.63 17.26 -15.22
CA MET A 1 -49.07 16.66 -13.98
C MET A 1 -48.09 15.51 -14.27
N LYS A 2 -48.50 14.45 -15.00
CA LYS A 2 -47.60 13.31 -15.33
C LYS A 2 -46.28 13.71 -16.04
N LYS A 3 -46.35 14.66 -17.00
CA LYS A 3 -45.16 15.18 -17.72
C LYS A 3 -44.19 15.96 -16.81
N LEU A 4 -44.70 16.63 -15.77
CA LEU A 4 -43.89 17.37 -14.80
C LEU A 4 -43.15 16.42 -13.85
N LEU A 5 -43.82 15.32 -13.45
CA LEU A 5 -43.23 14.27 -12.62
C LEU A 5 -42.10 13.52 -13.36
N ILE A 6 -42.26 13.27 -14.66
CA ILE A 6 -41.22 12.63 -15.49
C ILE A 6 -39.98 13.53 -15.61
N PHE A 7 -40.18 14.84 -15.80
CA PHE A 7 -39.08 15.80 -15.87
C PHE A 7 -38.32 15.92 -14.54
N ALA A 8 -39.04 15.94 -13.42
CA ALA A 8 -38.44 15.92 -12.09
C ALA A 8 -37.64 14.63 -11.85
N PHE A 9 -38.16 13.48 -12.28
CA PHE A 9 -37.45 12.20 -12.19
C PHE A 9 -36.14 12.20 -13.00
N ILE A 10 -36.17 12.72 -14.24
CA ILE A 10 -34.98 12.80 -15.12
C ILE A 10 -33.91 13.76 -14.57
N LEU A 11 -34.29 14.78 -13.80
CA LEU A 11 -33.33 15.73 -13.22
C LEU A 11 -32.74 15.26 -11.89
N ILE A 12 -33.48 14.46 -11.12
CA ILE A 12 -33.04 13.99 -9.79
C ILE A 12 -32.26 12.67 -9.90
N PHE A 13 -32.63 11.79 -10.82
CA PHE A 13 -32.02 10.46 -11.01
C PHE A 13 -30.51 10.50 -11.37
N PRO A 14 -30.02 11.40 -12.26
CA PRO A 14 -28.60 11.51 -12.58
C PRO A 14 -27.78 12.01 -11.40
N ALA A 15 -28.32 12.94 -10.61
CA ALA A 15 -27.62 13.51 -9.44
C ALA A 15 -27.45 12.48 -8.31
N SER A 16 -28.45 11.63 -8.07
CA SER A 16 -28.35 10.51 -7.14
C SER A 16 -27.40 9.40 -7.64
N LEU A 17 -27.31 9.19 -8.96
CA LEU A 17 -26.38 8.22 -9.54
C LEU A 17 -24.92 8.72 -9.49
N SER A 18 -24.68 10.02 -9.67
CA SER A 18 -23.35 10.61 -9.55
C SER A 18 -22.83 10.65 -8.11
N ALA A 19 -23.72 10.75 -7.11
CA ALA A 19 -23.35 10.60 -5.70
C ALA A 19 -22.93 9.16 -5.34
N LEU A 20 -23.18 8.20 -6.23
CA LEU A 20 -22.83 6.78 -6.05
C LEU A 20 -21.37 6.47 -6.42
N ILE A 21 -20.65 7.38 -7.07
CA ILE A 21 -19.19 7.29 -7.17
C ILE A 21 -18.59 7.89 -5.90
N MET A 22 -18.84 7.23 -4.77
CA MET A 22 -18.09 7.48 -3.56
C MET A 22 -16.62 7.19 -3.89
N MET A 23 -15.72 8.14 -3.63
CA MET A 23 -14.28 7.87 -3.68
C MET A 23 -13.99 6.76 -2.67
N SER A 24 -13.94 5.52 -3.15
CA SER A 24 -13.43 4.39 -2.38
C SER A 24 -11.93 4.39 -2.59
N PHE A 25 -11.18 4.42 -1.50
CA PHE A 25 -9.79 4.02 -1.55
C PHE A 25 -9.76 2.50 -1.67
N ASP A 26 -8.96 1.99 -2.60
CA ASP A 26 -8.68 0.56 -2.64
C ASP A 26 -7.68 0.29 -1.50
N GLU A 27 -8.12 -0.41 -0.47
CA GLU A 27 -7.23 -0.76 0.63
C GLU A 27 -6.43 -2.01 0.23
N PRO A 28 -5.09 -1.97 0.30
CA PRO A 28 -4.31 -3.17 0.07
C PRO A 28 -4.69 -4.18 1.17
N ASN A 29 -5.37 -5.24 0.75
CA ASN A 29 -5.98 -6.21 1.64
C ASN A 29 -4.85 -6.92 2.40
N VAL A 30 -4.69 -6.66 3.71
CA VAL A 30 -3.62 -7.25 4.55
C VAL A 30 -3.63 -8.80 4.49
N LEU A 31 -4.81 -9.38 4.26
CA LEU A 31 -5.02 -10.82 4.05
C LEU A 31 -4.34 -11.39 2.78
N ARG A 32 -3.75 -10.56 1.93
CA ARG A 32 -3.13 -10.95 0.65
C ARG A 32 -1.63 -10.69 0.55
N GLY A 33 -0.95 -10.53 1.68
CA GLY A 33 0.52 -10.60 1.72
C GLY A 33 1.25 -9.29 2.01
N LEU A 34 0.63 -8.31 2.67
CA LEU A 34 1.40 -7.25 3.32
C LEU A 34 2.11 -7.82 4.55
N SER A 35 3.36 -7.42 4.78
CA SER A 35 4.18 -7.86 5.90
C SER A 35 3.66 -7.33 7.24
N ASP A 36 3.08 -6.13 7.26
CA ASP A 36 2.43 -5.51 8.42
C ASP A 36 1.45 -4.41 7.94
N ASN A 37 0.55 -3.95 8.82
CA ASN A 37 -0.33 -2.80 8.58
C ASN A 37 0.27 -1.46 9.05
N SER A 38 1.41 -1.49 9.73
CA SER A 38 2.17 -0.30 10.13
C SER A 38 3.26 0.02 9.10
N ILE A 39 2.94 0.87 8.14
CA ILE A 39 3.86 1.28 7.07
C ILE A 39 4.77 2.42 7.54
N THR A 40 6.07 2.23 7.41
CA THR A 40 7.10 3.22 7.79
C THR A 40 7.52 4.10 6.61
N ASP A 41 7.55 3.57 5.40
CA ASP A 41 7.93 4.29 4.18
C ASP A 41 7.29 3.67 2.93
N ILE A 42 7.12 4.48 1.88
CA ILE A 42 6.54 4.07 0.59
C ILE A 42 7.34 4.73 -0.54
N ILE A 43 7.81 3.92 -1.50
CA ILE A 43 8.52 4.40 -2.69
C ILE A 43 8.07 3.67 -3.96
N ASP A 44 8.29 4.29 -5.11
CA ASP A 44 8.35 3.58 -6.39
C ASP A 44 9.80 3.16 -6.67
N HIS A 45 9.99 1.92 -7.10
CA HIS A 45 11.28 1.44 -7.60
C HIS A 45 11.07 0.36 -8.66
N ASN A 46 11.63 0.58 -9.85
CA ASN A 46 11.56 -0.32 -10.99
C ASN A 46 10.13 -0.70 -11.41
N GLY A 47 9.19 0.25 -11.29
CA GLY A 47 7.78 0.05 -11.68
C GLY A 47 6.96 -0.76 -10.68
N ALA A 48 7.48 -0.99 -9.49
CA ALA A 48 6.75 -1.54 -8.36
C ALA A 48 6.63 -0.51 -7.23
N VAL A 49 5.51 -0.56 -6.52
CA VAL A 49 5.35 0.13 -5.25
C VAL A 49 5.94 -0.74 -4.16
N TRP A 50 6.90 -0.20 -3.43
CA TRP A 50 7.51 -0.81 -2.26
C TRP A 50 7.01 -0.13 -1.00
N MET A 51 6.68 -0.92 0.01
CA MET A 51 6.26 -0.49 1.33
C MET A 51 7.15 -1.15 2.37
N SER A 52 7.71 -0.37 3.29
CA SER A 52 8.45 -0.90 4.43
C SER A 52 7.60 -0.91 5.68
N THR A 53 7.87 -1.88 6.56
CA THR A 53 7.15 -2.05 7.82
C THR A 53 8.10 -2.39 8.98
N GLY A 54 7.53 -2.56 10.18
CA GLY A 54 8.23 -3.14 11.33
C GLY A 54 8.52 -4.64 11.21
N ALA A 55 8.01 -5.31 10.18
CA ALA A 55 8.08 -6.76 9.98
C ALA A 55 8.48 -7.15 8.54
N GLY A 56 9.24 -6.28 7.85
CA GLY A 56 9.82 -6.53 6.54
C GLY A 56 9.45 -5.49 5.49
N LEU A 57 9.62 -5.90 4.23
CA LEU A 57 9.21 -5.13 3.05
C LEU A 57 8.10 -5.88 2.32
N SER A 58 7.19 -5.13 1.72
CA SER A 58 6.22 -5.65 0.77
C SER A 58 6.29 -4.86 -0.53
N PHE A 59 6.23 -5.53 -1.68
CA PHE A 59 6.16 -4.84 -2.97
C PHE A 59 5.19 -5.50 -3.94
N SER A 60 4.62 -4.68 -4.81
CA SER A 60 3.69 -5.11 -5.86
C SER A 60 3.86 -4.24 -7.09
N TYR A 61 3.77 -4.84 -8.27
CA TYR A 61 3.72 -4.09 -9.53
C TYR A 61 2.33 -3.48 -9.70
N TYR A 62 2.26 -2.35 -10.40
CA TYR A 62 0.97 -1.73 -10.71
C TYR A 62 0.03 -2.74 -11.38
N ASP A 63 -1.22 -2.78 -10.91
CA ASP A 63 -2.30 -3.70 -11.32
C ASP A 63 -2.24 -5.15 -10.79
N ASP A 64 -1.24 -5.49 -9.96
CA ASP A 64 -1.23 -6.77 -9.25
C ASP A 64 -2.04 -6.72 -7.93
N TYR A 65 -2.73 -7.82 -7.62
CA TYR A 65 -3.49 -7.99 -6.37
C TYR A 65 -2.70 -8.70 -5.27
N PHE A 66 -1.43 -9.03 -5.53
CA PHE A 66 -0.56 -9.81 -4.66
C PHE A 66 0.66 -9.00 -4.24
N TRP A 67 1.06 -9.18 -2.98
CA TRP A 67 2.23 -8.56 -2.40
C TRP A 67 3.32 -9.60 -2.18
N ASN A 68 4.51 -9.31 -2.69
CA ASN A 68 5.71 -10.09 -2.44
C ASN A 68 6.41 -9.55 -1.19
N GLN A 69 6.97 -10.43 -0.37
CA GLN A 69 7.58 -10.05 0.90
C GLN A 69 9.09 -10.32 0.91
N TYR A 70 9.82 -9.45 1.60
CA TYR A 70 11.21 -9.67 1.99
C TYR A 70 11.36 -9.46 3.50
N ASP A 71 11.99 -10.42 4.17
CA ASP A 71 12.33 -10.37 5.58
C ASP A 71 13.78 -10.83 5.83
N SER A 72 14.15 -11.03 7.08
CA SER A 72 15.47 -11.52 7.51
C SER A 72 15.80 -12.92 7.00
N THR A 73 14.79 -13.75 6.74
CA THR A 73 14.98 -15.07 6.09
C THR A 73 15.33 -14.91 4.61
N ASN A 74 15.00 -13.77 4.01
CA ASN A 74 15.35 -13.41 2.64
C ASN A 74 16.61 -12.52 2.55
N GLY A 75 17.32 -12.33 3.65
CA GLY A 75 18.61 -11.64 3.68
C GLY A 75 18.55 -10.16 4.08
N LEU A 76 17.40 -9.66 4.53
CA LEU A 76 17.39 -8.38 5.25
C LEU A 76 18.18 -8.52 6.56
N ASN A 77 18.93 -7.48 6.94
CA ASN A 77 19.67 -7.49 8.20
C ASN A 77 18.76 -7.31 9.43
N SER A 78 17.51 -6.88 9.21
CA SER A 78 16.49 -6.63 10.23
C SER A 78 15.12 -6.57 9.56
N ASP A 79 14.11 -7.16 10.18
CA ASP A 79 12.72 -7.05 9.71
C ASP A 79 12.16 -5.65 9.98
N ALA A 80 12.69 -4.95 10.98
CA ALA A 80 12.22 -3.62 11.32
C ALA A 80 12.90 -2.59 10.41
N VAL A 81 12.22 -2.21 9.33
CA VAL A 81 12.70 -1.25 8.34
C VAL A 81 12.17 0.15 8.63
N SER A 82 13.09 1.12 8.67
CA SER A 82 12.80 2.51 9.06
C SER A 82 12.70 3.48 7.88
N ALA A 83 13.37 3.19 6.78
CA ALA A 83 13.35 4.01 5.57
C ALA A 83 13.86 3.23 4.35
N MET A 84 13.49 3.69 3.17
CA MET A 84 14.01 3.21 1.89
C MET A 84 14.50 4.37 1.01
N TYR A 85 15.43 4.10 0.12
CA TYR A 85 15.89 5.07 -0.87
C TYR A 85 16.18 4.42 -2.21
N SER A 86 15.55 4.95 -3.27
CA SER A 86 15.76 4.48 -4.64
C SER A 86 16.85 5.29 -5.34
N ALA A 87 17.85 4.61 -5.89
CA ALA A 87 18.93 5.23 -6.66
C ALA A 87 19.34 4.35 -7.85
N GLY A 88 18.94 4.76 -9.06
CA GLY A 88 19.19 3.99 -10.28
C GLY A 88 18.56 2.61 -10.19
N GLU A 89 19.35 1.57 -10.38
CA GLU A 89 18.91 0.16 -10.29
C GLU A 89 18.95 -0.40 -8.86
N THR A 90 19.33 0.41 -7.87
CA THR A 90 19.51 -0.04 -6.49
C THR A 90 18.45 0.51 -5.55
N LEU A 91 17.86 -0.38 -4.76
CA LEU A 91 17.06 -0.05 -3.60
C LEU A 91 17.91 -0.16 -2.33
N TRP A 92 18.09 0.96 -1.63
CA TRP A 92 18.71 1.02 -0.32
C TRP A 92 17.66 0.88 0.77
N VAL A 93 17.94 0.04 1.77
CA VAL A 93 17.01 -0.28 2.86
C VAL A 93 17.69 -0.02 4.20
N ALA A 94 17.08 0.83 5.03
CA ALA A 94 17.57 1.16 6.36
C ALA A 94 16.88 0.28 7.41
N GLY A 95 17.50 -0.87 7.75
CA GLY A 95 17.05 -1.73 8.85
C GLY A 95 17.54 -1.25 10.21
N ASN A 96 16.73 -1.43 11.25
CA ASN A 96 17.15 -1.16 12.63
C ASN A 96 18.26 -2.13 13.03
N TYR A 97 19.39 -1.60 13.51
CA TYR A 97 20.44 -2.41 14.09
C TYR A 97 20.15 -2.63 15.57
N PHE A 98 19.85 -3.88 15.95
CA PHE A 98 19.82 -4.27 17.35
C PHE A 98 21.24 -4.65 17.78
N VAL A 99 21.82 -3.89 18.70
CA VAL A 99 23.02 -4.32 19.40
C VAL A 99 22.58 -5.39 20.40
N GLU A 100 22.91 -6.64 20.16
CA GLU A 100 22.87 -7.64 21.23
C GLU A 100 23.90 -7.23 22.29
N ASN A 101 23.43 -6.75 23.43
CA ASN A 101 24.27 -6.58 24.60
C ASN A 101 24.61 -7.98 25.14
N ASN A 102 25.61 -8.64 24.54
CA ASN A 102 26.13 -9.93 25.00
C ASN A 102 27.11 -9.81 26.18
N ASP A 103 27.07 -8.71 26.92
CA ASP A 103 27.85 -8.50 28.14
C ASP A 103 27.00 -8.73 29.39
N THR A 104 26.70 -10.00 29.71
CA THR A 104 26.42 -10.47 31.08
C THR A 104 27.00 -11.84 31.32
#